data_AF-A0A9P5YZ74-F1
#
_entry.id   AF-A0A9P5YZ74-F1
#
_cell.length_a   1.000
_cell.length_b   1.000
_cell.length_c   1.000
_cell.angle_alpha   90.00
_cell.angle_beta   90.00
_cell.angle_gamma   90.00
#
_symmetry.space_group_name_H-M   'P 1'
#
loop_
_entity.id
_entity.type
_entity.pdbx_description
1 polymer ?
#
loop_
_entity_poly.entity_id
_entity_poly.type
_entity_poly.pdbx_seq_one_letter_code
_entity_poly.pdbx_strand_id
1 'polypeptide(L)'
;KATPTKRVRIVALREREVPICKITADLQLSESTVRRTFNKYHETHDFYYTPPRAGRPRKLSERDCRLAGRKIRAGVYPDASHLQRELFPTISVCTIRNVLTSQGLPGRRRRRRFFLT
;
A
#
# COMPACT_ATOMS: atom_id res chain seq x y z
N LYS A 1 11.82 -4.96 -17.13
CA LYS A 1 10.36 -5.21 -17.15
C LYS A 1 9.79 -4.70 -18.46
N ALA A 2 8.85 -5.39 -19.10
CA ALA A 2 8.24 -4.90 -20.34
C ALA A 2 7.36 -3.66 -20.06
N THR A 3 7.57 -2.60 -20.84
CA THR A 3 6.72 -1.41 -20.88
C THR A 3 5.35 -1.76 -21.49
N PRO A 4 4.27 -1.01 -21.20
CA PRO A 4 2.94 -1.32 -21.73
C PRO A 4 2.92 -1.51 -23.25
N THR A 5 3.62 -0.65 -24.00
CA THR A 5 3.77 -0.76 -25.46
C THR A 5 4.44 -2.08 -25.89
N LYS A 6 5.50 -2.50 -25.19
CA LYS A 6 6.15 -3.80 -25.44
C LYS A 6 5.23 -4.97 -25.08
N ARG A 7 4.39 -4.84 -24.03
CA ARG A 7 3.41 -5.88 -23.66
C ARG A 7 2.35 -6.07 -24.74
N VAL A 8 1.80 -4.97 -25.27
CA VAL A 8 0.86 -5.00 -26.41
C VAL A 8 1.50 -5.69 -27.61
N ARG A 9 2.74 -5.32 -27.94
CA ARG A 9 3.46 -5.91 -29.08
C ARG A 9 3.78 -7.40 -28.88
N ILE A 10 4.11 -7.83 -27.65
CA ILE A 10 4.25 -9.25 -27.32
C ILE A 10 2.96 -10.02 -27.58
N VAL A 11 1.82 -9.50 -27.10
CA VAL A 11 0.51 -10.16 -27.27
C VAL A 11 0.15 -10.24 -28.75
N ALA A 12 0.21 -9.12 -29.47
CA ALA A 12 -0.10 -9.09 -30.89
C ALA A 12 0.77 -10.03 -31.75
N LEU A 13 2.07 -10.17 -31.41
CA LEU A 13 2.96 -11.10 -32.11
C LEU A 13 2.68 -12.56 -31.74
N ARG A 14 2.31 -12.84 -30.49
CA ARG A 14 1.96 -14.19 -30.04
C ARG A 14 0.62 -14.67 -30.59
N GLU A 15 -0.36 -13.80 -30.74
CA GLU A 15 -1.64 -14.10 -31.40
C GLU A 15 -1.46 -14.41 -32.89
N ARG A 16 -0.42 -13.86 -33.52
CA ARG A 16 0.03 -14.20 -34.88
C ARG A 16 0.96 -15.41 -34.92
N GLU A 17 1.03 -16.18 -33.84
CA GLU A 17 1.83 -17.40 -33.70
C GLU A 17 3.34 -17.22 -33.95
N VAL A 18 3.86 -16.00 -33.83
CA VAL A 18 5.29 -15.74 -33.98
C VAL A 18 6.05 -16.49 -32.88
N PRO A 19 7.14 -17.21 -33.21
CA PRO A 19 7.92 -17.94 -32.23
C PRO A 19 8.61 -16.97 -31.27
N ILE A 20 8.69 -17.36 -30.00
CA ILE A 20 9.19 -16.50 -28.91
C ILE A 20 10.61 -16.01 -29.19
N CYS A 21 11.47 -16.82 -29.81
CA CYS A 21 12.84 -16.45 -30.17
C CYS A 21 12.93 -15.25 -31.12
N LYS A 22 11.95 -15.07 -32.02
CA LYS A 22 11.89 -13.89 -32.89
C LYS A 22 11.41 -12.66 -32.12
N ILE A 23 10.47 -12.84 -31.19
CA ILE A 23 9.94 -11.76 -30.35
C ILE A 23 11.02 -11.22 -29.40
N THR A 24 11.84 -12.10 -28.83
CA THR A 24 12.95 -11.71 -27.94
C THR A 24 14.02 -10.94 -28.70
N ALA A 25 14.34 -11.35 -29.93
CA ALA A 25 15.26 -10.64 -30.82
C ALA A 25 14.71 -9.24 -31.20
N ASP A 26 13.44 -9.12 -31.60
CA ASP A 26 12.82 -7.84 -31.98
C ASP A 26 12.73 -6.86 -30.79
N LEU A 27 12.28 -7.36 -29.63
CA LEU A 27 11.96 -6.49 -28.48
C LEU A 27 13.10 -6.35 -27.47
N GLN A 28 14.22 -7.07 -27.66
CA GLN A 28 15.36 -7.13 -26.75
C GLN A 28 14.93 -7.48 -25.32
N LEU A 29 14.19 -8.58 -25.17
CA LEU A 29 13.69 -9.09 -23.90
C LEU A 29 14.10 -10.55 -23.71
N SER A 30 14.23 -11.00 -22.46
CA SER A 30 14.44 -12.43 -22.19
C SER A 30 13.18 -13.24 -22.50
N GLU A 31 13.35 -14.49 -22.92
CA GLU A 31 12.23 -15.41 -23.17
C GLU A 31 11.29 -15.53 -21.97
N SER A 32 11.85 -15.61 -20.76
CA SER A 32 11.09 -15.68 -19.52
C SER A 32 10.20 -14.44 -19.33
N THR A 33 10.68 -13.26 -19.74
CA THR A 33 9.89 -12.03 -19.67
C THR A 33 8.74 -12.05 -20.66
N VAL A 34 8.98 -12.52 -21.88
CA VAL A 34 7.94 -12.65 -22.93
C VAL A 34 6.85 -13.63 -22.48
N ARG A 35 7.24 -14.84 -22.03
CA ARG A 35 6.30 -15.86 -21.52
C ARG A 35 5.47 -15.35 -20.35
N ARG A 36 6.13 -14.79 -19.32
CA ARG A 36 5.43 -14.25 -18.13
C ARG A 36 4.48 -13.12 -18.51
N THR A 37 4.87 -12.25 -19.42
CA THR A 37 4.03 -11.13 -19.87
C THR A 37 2.78 -11.63 -20.60
N PHE A 38 2.95 -12.58 -21.53
CA PHE A 38 1.85 -13.17 -22.30
C PHE A 38 0.87 -13.91 -21.38
N ASN A 39 1.36 -14.79 -20.51
CA ASN A 39 0.51 -15.50 -19.55
C ASN A 39 -0.21 -14.53 -18.63
N LYS A 40 0.49 -13.47 -18.16
CA LYS A 40 -0.12 -12.49 -17.27
C LYS A 40 -1.24 -11.71 -17.95
N TYR A 41 -1.09 -11.37 -19.22
CA TYR A 41 -2.16 -10.74 -19.99
C TYR A 41 -3.37 -11.67 -20.14
N HIS A 42 -3.19 -12.96 -20.38
CA HIS A 42 -4.30 -13.90 -20.43
C HIS A 42 -5.03 -14.07 -19.09
N GLU A 43 -4.34 -13.86 -17.97
CA GLU A 43 -4.99 -13.84 -16.64
C GLU A 43 -5.76 -12.53 -16.40
N THR A 44 -5.16 -11.37 -16.70
CA THR A 44 -5.69 -10.06 -16.25
C THR A 44 -6.38 -9.23 -17.32
N HIS A 45 -6.18 -9.57 -18.60
CA HIS A 45 -6.61 -8.81 -19.79
C HIS A 45 -6.26 -7.31 -19.75
N ASP A 46 -5.18 -6.98 -19.04
CA ASP A 46 -4.78 -5.60 -18.78
C ASP A 46 -3.26 -5.43 -18.96
N PHE A 47 -2.89 -4.58 -19.92
CA PHE A 47 -1.50 -4.26 -20.24
C PHE A 47 -0.82 -3.40 -19.18
N TYR A 48 -1.57 -2.66 -18.37
CA TYR A 48 -1.07 -1.79 -17.31
C TYR A 48 -1.03 -2.47 -15.95
N TYR A 49 -1.62 -3.67 -15.85
CA TYR A 49 -1.66 -4.41 -14.61
C TYR A 49 -0.26 -4.58 -14.01
N THR A 50 -0.15 -4.17 -12.76
CA THR A 50 1.01 -4.39 -11.91
C THR A 50 0.51 -4.96 -10.60
N PRO A 51 0.95 -6.18 -10.21
CA PRO A 51 0.46 -6.76 -8.97
C PRO A 51 0.83 -5.86 -7.79
N PRO A 52 -0.13 -5.56 -6.90
CA PRO A 52 0.16 -4.78 -5.72
C PRO A 52 1.22 -5.51 -4.89
N ARG A 53 2.25 -4.78 -4.48
CA ARG A 53 3.27 -5.34 -3.58
C ARG A 53 2.69 -5.39 -2.18
N ALA A 54 2.80 -6.53 -1.52
CA ALA A 54 2.56 -6.61 -0.10
C ALA A 54 3.50 -5.62 0.61
N GLY A 55 2.91 -4.69 1.35
CA GLY A 55 3.68 -3.76 2.19
C GLY A 55 4.32 -4.50 3.36
N ARG A 56 5.27 -3.86 4.03
CA ARG A 56 5.82 -4.37 5.29
C ARG A 56 4.69 -4.47 6.33
N PRO A 57 4.63 -5.55 7.13
CA PRO A 57 3.70 -5.63 8.25
C PRO A 57 3.80 -4.40 9.15
N ARG A 58 2.64 -3.90 9.60
CA ARG A 58 2.58 -2.76 10.52
C ARG A 58 3.05 -3.20 11.91
N LYS A 59 3.61 -2.25 12.68
CA LYS A 59 4.05 -2.50 14.06
C LYS A 59 2.90 -2.80 15.04
N LEU A 60 1.69 -2.39 14.70
CA LEU A 60 0.47 -2.60 15.47
C LEU A 60 -0.46 -3.51 14.69
N SER A 61 -1.08 -4.45 15.38
CA SER A 61 -2.19 -5.21 14.82
C SER A 61 -3.45 -4.33 14.71
N GLU A 62 -4.43 -4.77 13.94
CA GLU A 62 -5.73 -4.10 13.86
C GLU A 62 -6.46 -4.10 15.22
N ARG A 63 -6.26 -5.15 16.03
CA ARG A 63 -6.80 -5.24 17.38
C ARG A 63 -6.21 -4.15 18.27
N ASP A 64 -4.90 -3.95 18.21
CA ASP A 64 -4.21 -2.93 18.99
C ASP A 64 -4.65 -1.52 18.58
N CYS A 65 -4.79 -1.29 17.27
CA CYS A 65 -5.32 -0.05 16.75
C CYS A 65 -6.73 0.23 17.32
N ARG A 66 -7.62 -0.76 17.32
CA ARG A 66 -8.99 -0.61 17.86
C ARG A 66 -8.99 -0.35 19.37
N LEU A 67 -8.12 -1.05 20.11
CA LEU A 67 -7.97 -0.85 21.55
C LEU A 67 -7.50 0.58 21.86
N ALA A 68 -6.48 1.06 21.15
CA ALA A 68 -5.94 2.40 21.28
C ALA A 68 -7.03 3.47 21.08
N GLY A 69 -7.78 3.39 19.98
CA GLY A 69 -8.87 4.33 19.70
C GLY A 69 -9.99 4.29 20.73
N ARG A 70 -10.38 3.09 21.19
CA ARG A 70 -11.41 2.92 22.22
C ARG A 70 -11.01 3.60 23.53
N LYS A 71 -9.78 3.38 23.99
CA LYS A 71 -9.30 3.91 25.28
C LYS A 71 -9.18 5.44 25.28
N ILE A 72 -8.74 6.03 24.16
CA ILE A 72 -8.72 7.49 24.00
C ILE A 72 -10.13 8.07 23.97
N ARG A 73 -11.07 7.47 23.21
CA ARG A 73 -12.46 7.95 23.16
C ARG A 73 -13.18 7.83 24.50
N ALA A 74 -12.88 6.79 25.27
CA ALA A 74 -13.40 6.61 26.62
C ALA A 74 -12.76 7.56 27.65
N GLY A 75 -11.78 8.38 27.26
CA GLY A 75 -11.10 9.30 28.17
C GLY A 75 -10.15 8.63 29.17
N VAL A 76 -9.84 7.33 28.99
CA VAL A 76 -8.97 6.57 29.90
C VAL A 76 -7.53 7.08 29.84
N TYR A 77 -7.09 7.52 28.66
CA TYR A 77 -5.80 8.17 28.48
C TYR A 77 -6.02 9.56 27.86
N PRO A 78 -5.34 10.60 28.37
CA PRO A 78 -5.52 11.97 27.89
C PRO A 78 -4.91 12.20 26.51
N ASP A 79 -3.81 11.50 26.18
CA ASP A 79 -3.11 11.68 24.93
C ASP A 79 -2.39 10.41 24.43
N ALA A 80 -1.80 10.53 23.23
CA ALA A 80 -1.05 9.46 22.58
C ALA A 80 0.25 9.09 23.32
N SER A 81 0.84 10.02 24.08
CA SER A 81 2.08 9.80 24.81
C SER A 81 1.84 8.92 26.04
N HIS A 82 0.77 9.20 26.78
CA HIS A 82 0.32 8.41 27.92
C HIS A 82 -0.10 7.01 27.46
N LEU A 83 -0.87 6.92 26.36
CA LEU A 83 -1.25 5.65 25.77
C LEU A 83 -0.03 4.82 25.33
N GLN A 84 1.00 5.46 24.76
CA GLN A 84 2.21 4.78 24.34
C GLN A 84 2.98 4.21 25.54
N ARG A 85 3.17 4.99 26.61
CA ARG A 85 3.90 4.56 27.80
C ARG A 85 3.26 3.34 28.47
N GLU A 86 1.93 3.35 28.56
CA GLU A 86 1.18 2.34 29.32
C GLU A 86 0.88 1.07 28.52
N LEU A 87 0.51 1.19 27.24
CA LEU A 87 0.03 0.05 26.44
C LEU A 87 1.00 -0.40 25.35
N PHE A 88 1.85 0.49 24.85
CA PHE A 88 2.71 0.22 23.70
C PHE A 88 4.14 0.77 23.87
N PRO A 89 4.85 0.40 24.95
CA PRO A 89 6.13 1.04 25.31
C PRO A 89 7.22 0.85 24.26
N THR A 90 7.15 -0.23 23.49
CA THR A 90 8.10 -0.56 22.41
C THR A 90 7.85 0.20 21.11
N ILE A 91 6.72 0.92 21.01
CA ILE A 91 6.27 1.59 19.79
C ILE A 91 6.48 3.08 19.93
N SER A 92 6.92 3.75 18.86
CA SER A 92 7.13 5.19 18.91
C SER A 92 5.81 5.95 19.06
N VAL A 93 5.83 7.03 19.83
CA VAL A 93 4.67 7.92 20.03
C VAL A 93 4.12 8.43 18.69
N CYS A 94 4.99 8.70 17.71
CA CYS A 94 4.57 9.10 16.37
C CYS A 94 3.75 8.02 15.65
N THR A 95 4.09 6.74 15.83
CA THR A 95 3.31 5.64 15.25
C THR A 95 1.91 5.61 15.86
N ILE A 96 1.80 5.75 17.18
CA ILE A 96 0.52 5.82 17.90
C ILE A 96 -0.31 7.02 17.41
N ARG A 97 0.32 8.19 17.27
CA ARG A 97 -0.36 9.39 16.75
C ARG A 97 -0.89 9.19 15.34
N ASN A 98 -0.12 8.56 14.45
CA ASN A 98 -0.54 8.25 13.08
C ASN A 98 -1.73 7.28 13.07
N VAL A 99 -1.71 6.25 13.92
CA VAL A 99 -2.83 5.32 14.08
C VAL A 99 -4.08 6.07 14.56
N LEU A 100 -3.97 6.87 15.61
CA LEU A 100 -5.11 7.66 16.12
C LEU A 100 -5.65 8.64 15.07
N THR A 101 -4.76 9.29 14.32
CA THR A 101 -5.13 10.20 13.23
C THR A 101 -5.88 9.45 12.12
N SER A 102 -5.42 8.26 11.73
CA SER A 102 -6.10 7.42 10.75
C SER A 102 -7.50 6.95 11.21
N GLN A 103 -7.76 6.99 12.52
CA GLN A 103 -9.06 6.69 13.13
C GLN A 103 -9.93 7.94 13.39
N GLY A 104 -9.52 9.10 12.86
CA GLY A 104 -10.25 10.35 13.03
C GLY A 104 -10.08 10.99 14.40
N LEU A 105 -9.03 10.65 15.15
CA LEU A 105 -8.69 11.25 16.44
C LEU A 105 -7.45 12.15 16.27
N PRO A 106 -7.61 13.38 15.72
CA PRO A 106 -6.49 14.28 15.56
C PRO A 106 -5.99 14.72 16.93
N GLY A 107 -4.67 14.62 17.14
CA GLY A 107 -4.04 15.00 18.42
C GLY A 107 -4.18 16.48 18.79
N ARG A 108 -4.69 17.34 17.90
CA ARG A 108 -4.93 18.77 18.13
C ARG A 108 -6.41 19.11 17.92
N ARG A 109 -7.10 19.43 19.01
CA ARG A 109 -8.44 20.04 18.95
C ARG A 109 -8.29 21.56 18.94
N ARG A 110 -8.78 22.22 17.88
CA ARG A 110 -8.80 23.71 17.81
C ARG A 110 -9.69 24.22 18.95
N ARG A 111 -9.11 24.98 19.89
CA ARG A 111 -9.89 25.67 20.93
C ARG A 111 -10.70 26.79 20.27
N ARG A 112 -11.94 27.00 20.73
CA ARG A 112 -12.73 28.17 20.35
C ARG A 112 -11.97 29.41 20.81
N ARG A 113 -11.79 30.40 19.93
CA ARG A 113 -11.23 31.69 20.32
C ARG A 113 -12.34 32.45 21.02
N PHE A 114 -12.11 32.85 22.26
CA PHE A 114 -12.97 33.85 22.91
C PHE A 114 -12.54 35.20 22.34
N PHE A 115 -13.46 35.89 21.68
CA PHE A 115 -13.26 37.29 21.35
C PHE A 115 -13.36 38.05 22.68
N LEU A 116 -12.30 38.75 23.06
CA LEU A 116 -12.37 39.73 24.14
C LEU A 116 -13.16 40.91 23.58
N THR A 117 -14.41 41.07 24.01
CA THR A 117 -15.19 42.31 23.84
C THR A 117 -14.65 43.40 24.74
#